data_AF-J9ADR0-F1
#
_entry.id   AF-J9ADR0-F1
#
_cell.length_a   1.000
_cell.length_b   1.000
_cell.length_c   1.000
_cell.angle_alpha   90.00
_cell.angle_beta   90.00
_cell.angle_gamma   90.00
#
_symmetry.space_group_name_H-M   'P 1'
#
loop_
_entity.id
_entity.type
_entity.pdbx_description
1 polymer ?
#
loop_
_entity_poly.entity_id
_entity_poly.type
_entity_poly.pdbx_seq_one_letter_code
_entity_poly.pdbx_strand_id
1 'polypeptide(L)'
;EQEIPGLTDTTVPRRLGPKRASKIRKLFNLTKNDDVRKYVIRRKLPEKEGKKPRSKAPKIQRLITPVVLQRKRRRLAMKIKRSVKRREEEAQYHKMMTQYSK
;
A
#
# COMPACT_ATOMS: atom_id res chain seq x y z
N GLU A 1 -1.78 -9.56 47.35
CA GLU A 1 -2.71 -9.22 46.27
C GLU A 1 -3.43 -10.50 45.87
N GLN A 2 -4.75 -10.58 46.06
CA GLN A 2 -5.54 -11.74 45.68
C GLN A 2 -6.02 -11.58 44.24
N GLU A 3 -5.87 -12.64 43.44
CA GLU A 3 -6.35 -12.69 42.07
C GLU A 3 -7.87 -12.66 42.04
N ILE A 4 -8.44 -11.83 41.16
CA ILE A 4 -9.89 -11.63 41.06
C ILE A 4 -10.44 -12.64 40.06
N PRO A 5 -11.36 -13.52 40.49
CA PRO A 5 -11.87 -14.56 39.63
C PRO A 5 -12.56 -13.95 38.39
N GLY A 6 -12.21 -14.47 37.22
CA GLY A 6 -12.73 -14.02 35.92
C GLY A 6 -12.01 -12.84 35.25
N LEU A 7 -11.11 -12.11 35.94
CA LEU A 7 -10.29 -11.05 35.32
C LEU A 7 -8.83 -11.48 35.13
N THR A 8 -8.21 -12.00 36.17
CA THR A 8 -6.83 -12.51 36.12
C THR A 8 -6.75 -13.94 35.61
N ASP A 9 -7.84 -14.71 35.73
CA ASP A 9 -7.86 -16.13 35.37
C ASP A 9 -7.88 -16.39 33.86
N THR A 10 -8.36 -15.44 33.05
CA THR A 10 -8.56 -15.65 31.62
C THR A 10 -7.81 -14.65 30.77
N THR A 11 -7.17 -15.14 29.70
CA THR A 11 -6.50 -14.29 28.70
C THR A 11 -7.23 -14.38 27.37
N VAL A 12 -7.76 -13.25 26.89
CA VAL A 12 -8.47 -13.19 25.61
C VAL A 12 -7.48 -12.95 24.47
N PRO A 13 -7.27 -13.90 23.54
CA PRO A 13 -6.30 -13.74 22.47
C PRO A 13 -6.76 -12.68 21.46
N ARG A 14 -5.80 -11.93 20.92
CA ARG A 14 -6.07 -10.98 19.84
C ARG A 14 -6.46 -11.72 18.57
N ARG A 15 -7.72 -11.56 18.17
CA ARG A 15 -8.29 -12.21 16.97
C ARG A 15 -7.66 -11.75 15.66
N LEU A 16 -7.22 -10.49 15.56
CA LEU A 16 -6.74 -9.89 14.31
C LEU A 16 -5.37 -9.22 14.50
N GLY A 17 -4.49 -9.45 13.52
CA GLY A 17 -3.21 -8.78 13.39
C GLY A 17 -3.27 -7.46 12.62
N PRO A 18 -2.18 -6.68 12.62
CA PRO A 18 -2.09 -5.45 11.85
C PRO A 18 -2.16 -5.68 10.33
N LYS A 19 -2.96 -4.87 9.62
CA LYS A 19 -3.11 -4.89 8.14
C LYS A 19 -2.19 -3.91 7.40
N ARG A 20 -1.75 -2.83 8.05
CA ARG A 20 -0.92 -1.79 7.43
C ARG A 20 0.55 -2.20 7.46
N ALA A 21 1.27 -2.00 6.35
CA ALA A 21 2.69 -2.34 6.24
C ALA A 21 3.55 -1.73 7.38
N SER A 22 3.33 -0.46 7.75
CA SER A 22 4.06 0.18 8.85
C SER A 22 3.79 -0.44 10.22
N LYS A 23 2.55 -0.87 10.49
CA LYS A 23 2.19 -1.54 11.75
C LYS A 23 2.75 -2.96 11.82
N ILE A 24 2.83 -3.66 10.68
CA ILE A 24 3.46 -4.98 10.61
C ILE A 24 4.96 -4.86 10.92
N ARG A 25 5.65 -3.85 10.34
CA ARG A 25 7.06 -3.59 10.66
C ARG A 25 7.28 -3.32 12.15
N LYS A 26 6.44 -2.47 12.76
CA LYS A 26 6.53 -2.18 14.20
C LYS A 26 6.31 -3.42 15.07
N LEU A 27 5.40 -4.32 14.69
CA LEU A 27 5.09 -5.52 15.46
C LEU A 27 6.26 -6.53 15.49
N PHE A 28 6.93 -6.70 14.35
CA PHE A 28 8.00 -7.69 14.18
C PHE A 28 9.41 -7.06 14.22
N ASN A 29 9.52 -5.79 14.63
CA ASN A 29 10.78 -5.03 14.63
C ASN A 29 11.56 -5.10 13.30
N LEU A 30 10.83 -5.07 12.18
CA LEU A 30 11.42 -5.16 10.83
C LEU A 30 11.96 -3.81 10.38
N THR A 31 13.01 -3.85 9.57
CA THR A 31 13.50 -2.67 8.86
C THR A 31 12.59 -2.30 7.69
N LYS A 32 12.85 -1.14 7.08
CA LYS A 32 12.08 -0.67 5.91
C LYS A 32 12.26 -1.56 4.68
N ASN A 33 13.45 -2.17 4.55
CA ASN A 33 13.87 -2.96 3.39
C ASN A 33 13.26 -4.36 3.40
N ASP A 34 12.82 -4.84 4.57
CA ASP A 34 12.25 -6.18 4.71
C ASP A 34 10.87 -6.30 4.06
N ASP A 35 10.63 -7.47 3.45
CA ASP A 35 9.34 -7.79 2.85
C ASP A 35 8.31 -8.19 3.91
N VAL A 36 7.38 -7.27 4.20
CA VAL A 36 6.27 -7.48 5.14
C VAL A 36 5.27 -8.55 4.72
N ARG A 37 5.28 -9.02 3.46
CA ARG A 37 4.31 -10.03 2.97
C ARG A 37 4.43 -11.37 3.68
N LYS A 38 5.66 -11.76 4.03
CA LYS A 38 5.96 -13.03 4.70
C LYS A 38 5.44 -13.05 6.14
N TYR A 39 5.42 -11.88 6.78
CA TYR A 39 5.09 -11.70 8.20
C TYR A 39 3.61 -11.34 8.46
N VAL A 40 2.73 -11.42 7.46
CA VAL A 40 1.31 -11.18 7.68
C VAL A 40 0.70 -12.34 8.45
N ILE A 41 0.15 -12.03 9.63
CA ILE A 41 -0.55 -13.01 10.47
C ILE A 41 -1.75 -13.57 9.71
N ARG A 42 -1.79 -14.89 9.59
CA ARG A 42 -2.89 -15.64 8.97
C ARG A 42 -3.77 -16.25 10.05
N ARG A 43 -5.09 -16.22 9.82
CA ARG A 43 -6.07 -16.91 10.67
C ARG A 43 -6.44 -18.24 10.03
N LYS A 44 -6.22 -19.34 10.74
CA LYS A 44 -6.79 -20.65 10.39
C LYS A 44 -8.30 -20.60 10.65
N LEU A 45 -9.10 -20.98 9.66
CA LEU A 45 -10.55 -21.13 9.82
C LEU A 45 -10.85 -22.50 10.41
N PRO A 46 -11.95 -22.66 11.18
CA PRO A 46 -12.38 -23.97 11.64
C PRO A 46 -12.59 -24.90 10.44
N GLU A 47 -12.20 -26.17 10.62
CA GLU A 47 -12.39 -27.20 9.61
C GLU A 47 -13.89 -27.40 9.38
N LYS A 48 -14.27 -27.48 8.10
CA LYS A 48 -15.63 -27.84 7.69
C LYS A 48 -15.55 -29.21 7.06
N GLU A 49 -16.48 -30.09 7.38
CA GLU A 49 -16.50 -31.47 6.90
C GLU A 49 -16.27 -31.55 5.38
N GLY A 50 -15.32 -32.40 4.99
CA GLY A 50 -14.93 -32.64 3.60
C GLY A 50 -14.09 -31.54 2.94
N LYS A 51 -13.69 -30.46 3.64
CA LYS A 51 -12.92 -29.35 3.05
C LYS A 51 -11.55 -29.20 3.69
N LYS A 52 -10.52 -29.05 2.84
CA LYS A 52 -9.14 -28.78 3.27
C LYS A 52 -9.07 -27.56 4.21
N PRO A 53 -8.17 -27.57 5.21
CA PRO A 53 -8.03 -26.46 6.15
C PRO A 53 -7.68 -25.17 5.42
N ARG A 54 -8.46 -24.10 5.67
CA ARG A 54 -8.29 -22.80 5.00
C ARG A 54 -7.65 -21.80 5.93
N SER A 55 -6.67 -21.05 5.44
CA SER A 55 -6.13 -19.88 6.12
C SER A 55 -6.53 -18.59 5.39
N LYS A 56 -6.87 -17.55 6.16
CA LYS A 56 -7.20 -16.21 5.64
C LYS A 56 -6.20 -15.19 6.13
N ALA A 57 -5.81 -14.29 5.23
CA ALA A 57 -4.95 -13.16 5.52
C ALA A 57 -5.58 -11.86 5.00
N PRO A 58 -5.37 -10.72 5.68
CA PRO A 58 -5.83 -9.44 5.18
C PRO A 58 -4.97 -8.95 4.01
N LYS A 59 -5.57 -8.21 3.07
CA LYS A 59 -4.83 -7.46 2.04
C LYS A 59 -3.96 -6.39 2.70
N ILE A 60 -2.65 -6.45 2.51
CA ILE A 60 -1.74 -5.47 3.10
C ILE A 60 -2.03 -4.08 2.53
N GLN A 61 -2.30 -3.13 3.41
CA GLN A 61 -2.53 -1.76 3.02
C GLN A 61 -1.25 -0.93 3.16
N ARG A 62 -1.08 0.06 2.28
CA ARG A 62 0.11 0.94 2.21
C ARG A 62 1.41 0.19 1.91
N LEU A 63 1.33 -0.96 1.26
CA LEU A 63 2.51 -1.61 0.70
C LEU A 63 2.93 -0.89 -0.59
N ILE A 64 4.19 -0.51 -0.68
CA ILE A 64 4.78 0.06 -1.90
C ILE A 64 5.24 -1.10 -2.77
N THR A 65 4.71 -1.20 -3.98
CA THR A 65 5.08 -2.23 -4.96
C THR A 65 5.70 -1.60 -6.21
N PRO A 66 6.43 -2.36 -7.05
CA PRO A 66 6.97 -1.84 -8.31
C PRO A 66 5.91 -1.18 -9.20
N VAL A 67 4.69 -1.72 -9.23
CA VAL A 67 3.54 -1.15 -9.94
C VAL A 67 3.14 0.22 -9.40
N VAL A 68 3.17 0.42 -8.07
CA VAL A 68 2.89 1.74 -7.46
C VAL A 68 3.95 2.76 -7.87
N LEU A 69 5.24 2.35 -7.88
CA LEU A 69 6.34 3.20 -8.33
C LEU A 69 6.21 3.56 -9.81
N GLN A 70 5.88 2.58 -10.66
CA GLN A 70 5.66 2.79 -12.09
C GLN A 70 4.49 3.75 -12.35
N ARG A 71 3.36 3.57 -11.66
CA ARG A 71 2.21 4.49 -11.76
C ARG A 71 2.56 5.91 -11.33
N LYS A 72 3.40 6.07 -10.29
CA LYS A 72 3.92 7.39 -9.87
C LYS A 72 4.80 8.02 -10.94
N ARG A 73 5.75 7.25 -11.52
CA ARG A 73 6.61 7.69 -12.63
C ARG A 73 5.79 8.12 -13.84
N ARG A 74 4.82 7.30 -14.26
CA ARG A 74 3.89 7.62 -15.37
C ARG A 74 3.13 8.92 -15.14
N ARG A 75 2.62 9.14 -13.92
CA ARG A 75 1.92 10.39 -13.58
C ARG A 75 2.82 11.61 -13.74
N LEU A 76 4.06 11.53 -13.28
CA LEU A 76 5.03 12.61 -13.42
C LEU A 76 5.38 12.86 -14.89
N ALA A 77 5.67 11.80 -15.66
CA ALA A 77 5.96 11.90 -17.08
C ALA A 77 4.81 12.55 -17.86
N MET A 78 3.56 12.21 -17.56
CA MET A 78 2.40 12.85 -18.19
C MET A 78 2.28 14.34 -17.87
N LYS A 79 2.63 14.76 -16.64
CA LYS A 79 2.67 16.19 -16.29
C LYS A 79 3.73 16.95 -17.07
N ILE A 80 4.94 16.37 -17.16
CA ILE A 80 6.05 16.94 -17.94
C ILE A 80 5.65 17.04 -19.41
N LYS A 81 5.11 15.97 -20.00
CA LYS A 81 4.66 15.95 -21.41
C LYS A 81 3.63 17.05 -21.70
N ARG A 82 2.66 17.28 -20.81
CA ARG A 82 1.67 18.36 -20.96
C ARG A 82 2.32 19.75 -20.92
N SER A 83 3.27 19.96 -20.02
CA SER A 83 3.97 21.25 -19.92
C SER A 83 4.84 21.54 -21.14
N VAL A 84 5.54 20.51 -21.66
CA VAL A 84 6.36 20.62 -22.86
C VAL A 84 5.49 20.93 -24.07
N LYS A 85 4.42 20.14 -24.27
CA LYS A 85 3.45 20.35 -25.35
C LYS A 85 2.89 21.78 -25.36
N ARG A 86 2.44 22.29 -24.20
CA ARG A 86 1.92 23.66 -24.10
C ARG A 86 2.94 24.71 -24.53
N ARG A 87 4.21 24.56 -24.11
CA ARG A 87 5.30 25.47 -24.47
C ARG A 87 5.60 25.44 -25.97
N GLU A 88 5.58 24.25 -26.57
CA GLU A 88 5.78 24.08 -28.00
C GLU A 88 4.64 24.72 -28.80
N GLU A 89 3.39 24.50 -28.42
CA GLU A 89 2.21 25.09 -29.05
C GLU A 89 2.20 26.62 -28.94
N GLU A 90 2.54 27.17 -27.76
CA GLU A 90 2.67 28.61 -27.54
C GLU A 90 3.77 29.22 -28.42
N ALA A 91 4.94 28.57 -28.52
CA ALA A 91 6.03 29.02 -29.38
C ALA A 91 5.66 28.95 -30.86
N GLN A 92 4.91 27.92 -31.29
CA GLN A 92 4.41 27.80 -32.66
C GLN A 92 3.40 28.90 -32.98
N TYR A 93 2.45 29.13 -32.07
CA TYR A 93 1.46 30.19 -32.23
C TYR A 93 2.11 31.57 -32.30
N HIS A 94 3.08 31.87 -31.43
CA HIS A 94 3.81 33.13 -31.45
C HIS A 94 4.54 33.34 -32.79
N LYS A 95 5.25 32.31 -33.29
CA LYS A 95 5.91 32.38 -34.61
C LYS A 95 4.92 32.68 -35.74
N MET A 96 3.78 32.01 -35.73
CA MET A 96 2.70 32.23 -36.70
C MET A 96 2.21 33.68 -36.64
N MET A 97 1.91 34.21 -35.45
CA MET A 97 1.45 35.59 -35.27
C MET A 97 2.49 36.62 -35.75
N THR A 98 3.78 36.40 -35.47
CA THR A 98 4.84 37.29 -35.97
C THR A 98 5.00 37.27 -37.49
N GLN A 99 4.67 36.15 -38.15
CA GLN A 99 4.72 36.05 -39.60
C GLN A 99 3.56 36.81 -40.27
N TYR A 100 2.36 36.77 -39.70
CA TYR A 100 1.18 37.47 -40.24
C TYR A 100 1.09 38.95 -39.84
N SER A 101 1.85 39.37 -38.84
CA SER A 101 1.90 40.78 -38.40
C SER A 101 2.84 41.66 -39.22
N LYS A 102 3.63 41.07 -40.12
CA LYS A 102 4.45 41.79 -41.12
C LYS A 102 3.67 41.93 -42.41
#